data_AF-D9PNF9-F1
#
_entry.id   AF-D9PNF9-F1
#
_cell.length_a   1.000
_cell.length_b   1.000
_cell.length_c   1.000
_cell.angle_alpha   90.00
_cell.angle_beta   90.00
_cell.angle_gamma   90.00
#
_symmetry.space_group_name_H-M   'P 1'
#
loop_
_entity.id
_entity.type
_entity.pdbx_description
1 polymer ?
#
loop_
_entity_poly.entity_id
_entity_poly.type
_entity_poly.pdbx_seq_one_letter_code
_entity_poly.pdbx_strand_id
1 'polypeptide(L)'
;MSVHDLLTGSFSTAFAAVRAEAVLPAHLPEPPRGRTIVVGAGKAAADMAACVERHWPASAPLAGLVITRHGHDLPTRRIEVVTAGHPLPDAEGVAAATRLR
;
A
#
# COMPACT_ATOMS: atom_id res chain seq x y z
N MET A 1 -0.04 30.33 19.95
CA MET A 1 -0.53 29.33 18.96
C MET A 1 -1.81 29.88 18.37
N SER A 2 -1.86 30.10 17.05
CA SER A 2 -3.07 30.59 16.40
C SER A 2 -4.09 29.45 16.23
N VAL A 3 -5.36 29.79 15.94
CA VAL A 3 -6.39 28.79 15.59
C VAL A 3 -5.99 28.02 14.33
N HIS A 4 -5.38 28.69 13.35
CA HIS A 4 -4.87 28.05 12.13
C HIS A 4 -3.81 26.98 12.44
N ASP A 5 -2.86 27.31 13.32
CA ASP A 5 -1.81 26.37 13.74
C ASP A 5 -2.41 25.17 14.47
N LEU A 6 -3.41 25.41 15.33
CA LEU A 6 -4.10 24.35 16.05
C LEU A 6 -4.82 23.38 15.10
N LEU A 7 -5.55 23.90 14.11
CA LEU A 7 -6.30 23.06 13.16
C LEU A 7 -5.37 22.29 12.21
N THR A 8 -4.35 22.96 11.67
CA THR A 8 -3.38 22.33 10.76
C THR A 8 -2.53 21.30 11.48
N GLY A 9 -2.12 21.59 12.71
CA GLY A 9 -1.42 20.64 13.59
C GLY A 9 -2.29 19.42 13.88
N SER A 10 -3.55 19.64 14.28
CA SER A 10 -4.49 18.55 14.57
C SER A 10 -4.72 17.66 13.35
N PHE A 11 -4.91 18.25 12.16
CA PHE A 11 -5.04 17.49 10.91
C PHE A 11 -3.77 16.68 10.62
N SER A 12 -2.60 17.29 10.73
CA SER A 12 -1.32 16.63 10.44
C SER A 12 -1.08 15.44 11.36
N THR A 13 -1.37 15.60 12.66
CA THR A 13 -1.29 14.51 13.64
C THR A 13 -2.27 13.39 13.33
N ALA A 14 -3.54 13.73 13.04
CA ALA A 14 -4.54 12.72 12.71
C ALA A 14 -4.21 11.97 11.41
N PHE A 15 -3.72 12.68 10.39
CA PHE A 15 -3.31 12.07 9.13
C PHE A 15 -2.09 11.17 9.30
N ALA A 16 -1.09 11.61 10.07
CA ALA A 16 0.10 10.82 10.39
C ALA A 16 -0.26 9.50 11.09
N ALA A 17 -1.22 9.53 12.02
CA ALA A 17 -1.66 8.36 12.77
C ALA A 17 -2.32 7.27 11.90
N VAL A 18 -2.82 7.61 10.71
CA VAL A 18 -3.49 6.67 9.79
C VAL A 18 -2.67 6.34 8.55
N ARG A 19 -1.39 6.74 8.51
CA ARG A 19 -0.46 6.35 7.43
C ARG A 19 -0.18 4.86 7.47
N ALA A 20 0.10 4.26 6.30
CA ALA A 20 0.50 2.85 6.23
C ALA A 20 1.68 2.54 7.17
N GLU A 21 2.70 3.42 7.19
CA GLU A 21 3.87 3.29 8.06
C GLU A 21 3.53 3.30 9.56
N ALA A 22 2.51 4.04 9.98
CA ALA A 22 2.13 4.16 11.38
C ALA A 22 1.29 2.96 11.86
N VAL A 23 0.53 2.33 10.96
CA VAL A 23 -0.45 1.30 11.32
C VAL A 23 0.04 -0.10 10.95
N LEU A 24 0.47 -0.29 9.71
CA LEU A 24 0.68 -1.62 9.12
C LEU A 24 1.78 -2.45 9.81
N PRO A 25 2.95 -1.91 10.21
CA PRO A 25 4.02 -2.73 10.76
C PRO A 25 3.63 -3.56 11.98
N ALA A 26 2.80 -3.01 12.88
CA ALA A 26 2.34 -3.70 14.09
C ALA A 26 1.38 -4.86 13.79
N HIS A 27 0.85 -4.94 12.57
CA HIS A 27 -0.09 -5.98 12.13
C HIS A 27 0.51 -6.96 11.13
N LEU A 28 1.79 -6.80 10.76
CA LEU A 28 2.46 -7.77 9.91
C LEU A 28 2.71 -9.05 10.70
N PRO A 29 2.37 -10.23 10.13
CA PRO A 29 2.74 -11.49 10.76
C PRO A 29 4.24 -11.75 10.59
N GLU A 30 4.77 -12.65 11.41
CA GLU A 30 6.08 -13.24 11.15
C GLU A 30 6.08 -13.99 9.81
N PRO A 31 7.19 -14.00 9.05
CA PRO A 31 7.24 -14.69 7.78
C PRO A 31 6.92 -16.18 7.92
N PRO A 32 5.88 -16.70 7.22
CA PRO A 32 5.59 -18.12 7.21
C PRO A 32 6.69 -18.91 6.47
N ARG A 33 6.65 -20.23 6.59
CA ARG A 33 7.50 -21.10 5.78
C ARG A 33 7.15 -20.93 4.30
N GLY A 34 8.18 -20.82 3.45
CA GLY A 34 8.01 -20.67 2.01
C GLY A 34 7.92 -19.21 1.57
N ARG A 35 7.05 -18.92 0.60
CA ARG A 35 6.94 -17.61 -0.03
C ARG A 35 5.68 -16.89 0.43
N THR A 36 5.84 -15.63 0.83
CA THR A 36 4.71 -14.74 1.14
C THR A 36 4.26 -14.01 -0.11
N ILE A 37 2.96 -14.04 -0.37
CA ILE A 37 2.32 -13.32 -1.48
C ILE A 37 1.48 -12.19 -0.89
N VAL A 38 1.75 -10.96 -1.34
CA VAL A 38 0.96 -9.78 -1.00
C VAL A 38 0.01 -9.47 -2.14
N VAL A 39 -1.29 -9.43 -1.83
CA VAL A 39 -2.32 -8.98 -2.76
C VAL A 39 -3.09 -7.84 -2.13
N GLY A 40 -3.50 -6.86 -2.94
CA GLY A 40 -4.24 -5.71 -2.44
C GLY A 40 -4.80 -4.86 -3.55
N ALA A 41 -5.91 -4.19 -3.28
CA ALA A 41 -6.51 -3.23 -4.20
C ALA A 41 -7.04 -2.03 -3.41
N GLY A 42 -6.81 -0.82 -3.92
CA GLY A 42 -7.33 0.40 -3.32
C GLY A 42 -6.40 1.61 -3.40
N LYS A 43 -6.92 2.76 -2.97
CA LYS A 43 -6.24 4.07 -3.06
C LYS A 43 -4.88 4.13 -2.34
N ALA A 44 -4.71 3.31 -1.30
CA ALA A 44 -3.49 3.23 -0.50
C ALA A 44 -2.64 1.99 -0.82
N ALA A 45 -3.04 1.16 -1.80
CA ALA A 45 -2.44 -0.16 -1.99
C ALA A 45 -0.94 -0.08 -2.31
N ALA A 46 -0.52 0.91 -3.09
CA ALA A 46 0.90 1.15 -3.37
C ALA A 46 1.70 1.58 -2.12
N ASP A 47 1.14 2.47 -1.28
CA ASP A 47 1.78 2.95 -0.04
C ASP A 47 1.91 1.80 0.98
N MET A 48 0.85 1.00 1.10
CA MET A 48 0.84 -0.20 1.92
C MET A 48 1.84 -1.24 1.41
N ALA A 49 1.91 -1.51 0.10
CA ALA A 49 2.88 -2.45 -0.47
C ALA A 49 4.34 -2.01 -0.20
N ALA A 50 4.65 -0.73 -0.39
CA ALA A 50 5.96 -0.18 -0.05
C ALA A 50 6.28 -0.31 1.44
N CYS A 51 5.28 -0.11 2.32
CA CYS A 51 5.41 -0.33 3.76
C CYS A 51 5.67 -1.80 4.09
N VAL A 52 4.95 -2.75 3.48
CA VAL A 52 5.23 -4.19 3.65
C VAL A 52 6.67 -4.48 3.27
N GLU A 53 7.13 -4.03 2.10
CA GLU A 53 8.50 -4.31 1.66
C GLU A 53 9.59 -3.80 2.60
N ARG A 54 9.40 -2.60 3.19
CA ARG A 54 10.35 -2.01 4.14
C ARG A 54 10.47 -2.84 5.42
N HIS A 55 9.35 -3.39 5.89
CA HIS A 55 9.29 -4.11 7.17
C HIS A 55 9.40 -5.63 7.02
N TRP A 56 9.29 -6.16 5.81
CA TRP A 56 9.42 -7.58 5.55
C TRP A 56 10.91 -7.97 5.48
N PRO A 57 11.37 -9.00 6.22
CA PRO A 57 12.77 -9.39 6.24
C PRO A 57 13.36 -9.57 4.83
N ALA A 58 14.56 -9.03 4.62
CA ALA A 58 15.21 -9.08 3.31
C ALA A 58 15.54 -10.51 2.85
N SER A 59 15.81 -11.41 3.79
CA SER A 59 16.07 -12.83 3.55
C SER A 59 14.81 -13.67 3.33
N ALA A 60 13.63 -13.17 3.70
CA ALA A 60 12.37 -13.88 3.55
C ALA A 60 11.78 -13.65 2.14
N PRO A 61 11.37 -14.72 1.41
CA PRO A 61 10.78 -14.56 0.09
C PRO A 61 9.45 -13.81 0.16
N LEU A 62 9.36 -12.73 -0.60
CA LEU A 62 8.19 -11.88 -0.76
C LEU A 62 7.95 -11.64 -2.24
N ALA A 63 6.70 -11.79 -2.68
CA ALA A 63 6.25 -11.40 -4.00
C ALA A 63 4.82 -10.87 -3.88
N GLY A 64 4.26 -10.31 -4.95
CA GLY A 64 2.87 -9.88 -4.91
C GLY A 64 2.48 -9.00 -6.07
N LEU A 65 1.19 -8.62 -6.05
CA LEU A 65 0.63 -7.64 -6.96
C LEU A 65 -0.41 -6.81 -6.21
N VAL A 66 -0.31 -5.50 -6.32
CA VAL A 66 -1.31 -4.58 -5.82
C VAL A 66 -1.85 -3.66 -6.92
N ILE A 67 -3.11 -3.27 -6.79
CA ILE A 67 -3.80 -2.39 -7.74
C ILE A 67 -4.13 -1.06 -7.06
N THR A 68 -3.64 0.04 -7.60
CA THR A 68 -3.96 1.41 -7.17
C THR A 68 -4.57 2.21 -8.33
N ARG A 69 -4.92 3.47 -8.09
CA ARG A 69 -5.43 4.38 -9.14
C ARG A 69 -4.29 4.98 -9.96
N HIS A 70 -4.54 5.37 -11.20
CA HIS A 70 -3.53 6.04 -12.04
C HIS A 70 -2.84 7.22 -11.34
N GLY A 71 -1.54 7.37 -11.60
CA GLY A 71 -0.69 8.43 -11.02
C GLY A 71 -0.42 8.30 -9.52
N HIS A 72 -0.75 7.16 -8.92
CA HIS A 72 -0.54 6.88 -7.50
C HIS A 72 0.23 5.57 -7.26
N ASP A 73 0.98 5.14 -8.28
CA ASP A 73 2.01 4.12 -8.12
C ASP A 73 3.13 4.62 -7.21
N LEU A 74 3.84 3.67 -6.62
CA LEU A 74 5.02 3.92 -5.81
C LEU A 74 6.07 2.85 -6.13
N PRO A 75 7.37 3.20 -6.06
CA PRO A 75 8.42 2.24 -6.35
C PRO A 75 8.45 1.15 -5.27
N THR A 76 8.38 -0.09 -5.75
CA THR A 76 8.51 -1.33 -5.00
C THR A 76 9.47 -2.27 -5.74
N ARG A 77 10.06 -3.26 -5.07
CA ARG A 77 11.10 -4.14 -5.64
C ARG A 77 10.65 -5.60 -5.78
N ARG A 78 9.76 -6.04 -4.91
CA ARG A 78 9.32 -7.44 -4.73
C ARG A 78 7.82 -7.59 -5.02
N ILE A 79 7.02 -6.56 -4.76
CA ILE A 79 5.57 -6.51 -5.00
C ILE A 79 5.33 -5.64 -6.23
N GLU A 80 4.64 -6.15 -7.23
CA GLU A 80 4.27 -5.37 -8.41
C GLU A 80 3.15 -4.39 -8.09
N VAL A 81 3.26 -3.14 -8.57
CA VAL A 81 2.21 -2.13 -8.46
C VAL A 81 1.64 -1.86 -9.85
N VAL A 82 0.36 -2.15 -10.02
CA VAL A 82 -0.40 -1.85 -11.25
C VAL A 82 -1.37 -0.71 -10.95
N THR A 83 -1.60 0.15 -11.94
CA THR A 83 -2.60 1.21 -11.84
C THR A 83 -3.82 0.91 -12.70
N ALA A 84 -4.99 1.37 -12.25
CA ALA A 84 -6.27 1.17 -12.90
C ALA A 84 -7.20 2.37 -12.73
N GLY A 85 -8.29 2.38 -13.48
CA GLY A 85 -9.30 3.43 -13.53
C GLY A 85 -10.02 3.65 -12.20
N HIS A 86 -10.18 4.91 -11.83
CA HIS A 86 -11.02 5.36 -10.72
C HIS A 86 -11.52 6.79 -11.01
N PRO A 87 -12.82 7.10 -10.86
CA PRO A 87 -13.85 6.28 -10.22
C PRO A 87 -14.52 5.24 -11.11
N LEU A 88 -14.40 5.34 -12.44
CA LEU A 88 -14.92 4.32 -13.36
C LEU A 88 -13.86 3.25 -13.62
N PRO A 89 -14.23 1.96 -13.64
CA PRO A 89 -13.34 0.87 -14.00
C PRO A 89 -12.97 0.92 -15.49
N ASP A 90 -11.79 0.41 -15.82
CA ASP A 90 -11.22 0.35 -17.16
C ASP A 90 -10.67 -1.05 -17.50
N ALA A 91 -10.13 -1.19 -18.71
CA ALA A 91 -9.60 -2.46 -19.20
C ALA A 91 -8.35 -2.90 -18.40
N GLU A 92 -7.52 -1.94 -17.99
CA GLU A 92 -6.33 -2.13 -17.17
C GLU A 92 -6.70 -2.71 -15.81
N GLY A 93 -7.75 -2.19 -15.17
CA GLY A 93 -8.29 -2.73 -13.92
C GLY A 93 -8.81 -4.15 -14.05
N VAL A 94 -9.53 -4.47 -15.14
CA VAL A 94 -10.00 -5.84 -15.40
C VAL A 94 -8.83 -6.79 -15.64
N ALA A 95 -7.84 -6.37 -16.43
CA ALA A 95 -6.65 -7.16 -16.71
C ALA A 95 -5.84 -7.43 -15.43
N ALA A 96 -5.64 -6.40 -14.59
CA ALA A 96 -4.94 -6.52 -13.32
C ALA A 96 -5.68 -7.45 -12.34
N ALA A 97 -7.00 -7.30 -12.20
CA ALA A 97 -7.81 -8.15 -11.34
C ALA A 97 -7.81 -9.62 -11.79
N THR A 98 -7.73 -9.88 -13.09
CA THR A 98 -7.65 -11.26 -13.63
C THR A 98 -6.37 -11.98 -13.18
N ARG A 99 -5.28 -11.24 -12.93
CA ARG A 99 -4.00 -11.78 -12.45
C ARG A 99 -4.00 -12.12 -10.96
N LEU A 100 -5.01 -11.68 -10.20
CA LEU A 100 -5.17 -11.95 -8.77
C LEU A 100 -5.95 -13.25 -8.48
N ARG A 101 -6.37 -13.99 -9.52
CA ARG A 101 -7.10 -15.25 -9.40
C ARG A 101 -6.20 -16.43 -9.07
#